data_AF-A0A9D6F2X9-F1
#
_entry.id   AF-A0A9D6F2X9-F1
#
_cell.length_a   1.000
_cell.length_b   1.000
_cell.length_c   1.000
_cell.angle_alpha   90.00
_cell.angle_beta   90.00
_cell.angle_gamma   90.00
#
_symmetry.space_group_name_H-M   'P 1'
#
loop_
_entity.id
_entity.type
_entity.pdbx_description
1 polymer ?
#
loop_
_entity_poly.entity_id
_entity_poly.type
_entity_poly.pdbx_seq_one_letter_code
_entity_poly.pdbx_strand_id
1 'polypeptide(L)'
;MNCLDCQDLLQKRLDGDPLGNGEALEQHLNQCAPCRETHAAAALLLETLPRIAPPGAPADFARTVTAEVLRDRRVRLAKMRRRVWVTAALAASVLMMLFAAYWWLPRTAPEEPQQPFVKLPPKIDPPKKILVPPPKMPEPRNGFASLTERMADTTRDHAKVVLVAASLDGVEKLPAVNDLPMLDGGVREAGQEVSDGVRAVARNARKALDFFAREMPMP
;
A
#
# COMPACT_ATOMS: atom_id res chain seq x y z
N MET A 1 37.91 3.24 5.39
CA MET A 1 36.87 2.21 5.59
C MET A 1 37.13 1.54 6.92
N ASN A 2 36.11 1.40 7.76
CA ASN A 2 36.25 0.79 9.09
C ASN A 2 36.11 -0.74 8.99
N CYS A 3 36.55 -1.46 10.02
CA CYS A 3 36.42 -2.93 10.05
C CYS A 3 34.95 -3.38 9.98
N LEU A 4 34.02 -2.59 10.53
CA LEU A 4 32.58 -2.85 10.46
C LEU A 4 32.06 -2.77 9.03
N ASP A 5 32.40 -1.71 8.30
CA ASP A 5 32.01 -1.57 6.89
C ASP A 5 32.55 -2.73 6.03
N CYS A 6 33.76 -3.23 6.34
CA CYS A 6 34.34 -4.39 5.68
C CYS A 6 33.55 -5.68 5.97
N GLN A 7 33.06 -5.85 7.21
CA GLN A 7 32.22 -7.00 7.58
C GLN A 7 30.85 -6.92 6.90
N ASP A 8 30.24 -5.74 6.82
CA ASP A 8 28.95 -5.55 6.15
C ASP A 8 29.06 -5.85 4.64
N LEU A 9 30.14 -5.40 3.99
CA LEU A 9 30.41 -5.74 2.59
C LEU A 9 30.65 -7.25 2.42
N LEU A 10 31.39 -7.88 3.34
CA LEU A 10 31.59 -9.33 3.30
C LEU A 10 30.26 -10.08 3.42
N GLN A 11 29.37 -9.64 4.32
CA GLN A 11 28.05 -10.25 4.51
C GLN A 11 27.18 -10.10 3.26
N LYS A 12 27.10 -8.90 2.69
CA LYS A 12 26.41 -8.67 1.41
C LYS A 12 26.91 -9.60 0.31
N ARG A 13 28.24 -9.80 0.22
CA ARG A 13 28.83 -10.74 -0.73
C ARG A 13 28.39 -12.18 -0.50
N LEU A 14 28.34 -12.63 0.77
CA LEU A 14 27.88 -13.98 1.14
C LEU A 14 26.39 -14.17 0.86
N ASP A 15 25.60 -13.11 0.96
CA ASP A 15 24.17 -13.08 0.61
C ASP A 15 23.93 -13.06 -0.91
N GLY A 16 24.98 -12.91 -1.72
CA GLY A 16 24.92 -12.89 -3.18
C GLY A 16 24.68 -11.51 -3.79
N ASP A 17 24.74 -10.44 -3.00
CA ASP A 17 24.64 -9.08 -3.52
C ASP A 17 25.92 -8.70 -4.29
N PRO A 18 25.78 -8.03 -5.47
CA PRO A 18 26.93 -7.55 -6.20
C PRO A 18 27.66 -6.47 -5.40
N LEU A 19 28.95 -6.67 -5.18
CA LEU A 19 29.79 -5.66 -4.53
C LEU A 19 30.03 -4.49 -5.49
N GLY A 20 29.66 -3.28 -5.05
CA GLY A 20 30.13 -2.04 -5.68
C GLY A 20 31.63 -1.81 -5.45
N ASN A 21 32.22 -0.88 -6.23
CA ASN A 21 33.63 -0.48 -6.28
C ASN A 21 34.54 -1.06 -5.17
N GLY A 22 35.30 -2.10 -5.51
CA GLY A 22 36.15 -2.87 -4.59
C GLY A 22 37.44 -2.16 -4.13
N GLU A 23 37.78 -1.00 -4.67
CA GLU A 23 39.06 -0.32 -4.37
C GLU A 23 39.22 0.04 -2.88
N ALA A 24 38.16 0.56 -2.25
CA ALA A 24 38.18 0.90 -0.83
C ALA A 24 38.30 -0.34 0.07
N LEU A 25 37.73 -1.48 -0.36
CA LEU A 25 37.83 -2.76 0.32
C LEU A 25 39.26 -3.30 0.20
N GLU A 26 39.83 -3.32 -1.01
CA GLU A 26 41.21 -3.78 -1.24
C GLU A 26 42.24 -2.96 -0.44
N GLN A 27 42.08 -1.64 -0.40
CA GLN A 27 42.94 -0.78 0.42
C GLN A 27 42.87 -1.16 1.91
N HIS A 28 41.69 -1.47 2.42
CA HIS A 28 41.51 -1.89 3.81
C HIS A 28 42.11 -3.29 4.07
N LEU A 29 41.94 -4.25 3.17
CA LEU A 29 42.49 -5.61 3.30
C LEU A 29 44.03 -5.62 3.30
N ASN A 30 44.66 -4.65 2.63
CA ASN A 30 46.10 -4.46 2.66
C ASN A 30 46.60 -3.92 4.02
N GLN A 31 45.79 -3.13 4.71
CA GLN A 31 46.15 -2.52 6.00
C GLN A 31 45.77 -3.38 7.21
N CYS A 32 44.72 -4.20 7.10
CA CYS A 32 44.14 -4.94 8.22
C CYS A 32 44.28 -6.46 8.04
N ALA A 33 45.23 -7.06 8.76
CA ALA A 33 45.45 -8.50 8.77
C ALA A 33 44.22 -9.36 9.15
N PRO A 34 43.45 -9.05 10.22
CA PRO A 34 42.30 -9.88 10.58
C PRO A 34 41.18 -9.83 9.52
N CYS A 35 40.90 -8.66 8.94
CA CYS A 35 39.91 -8.56 7.87
C CYS A 35 40.35 -9.35 6.63
N ARG A 36 41.65 -9.37 6.30
CA ARG A 36 42.19 -10.19 5.21
C ARG A 36 41.99 -11.68 5.43
N GLU A 37 42.24 -12.19 6.63
CA GLU A 37 42.01 -13.61 6.95
C GLU A 37 40.53 -14.00 6.82
N THR A 38 39.62 -13.17 7.35
CA THR A 38 38.17 -13.42 7.22
C THR A 38 37.70 -13.39 5.76
N HIS A 39 38.23 -12.47 4.96
CA HIS A 39 37.91 -12.37 3.54
C HIS A 39 38.43 -13.57 2.74
N ALA A 40 39.63 -14.06 3.06
CA ALA A 40 40.18 -15.28 2.46
C ALA A 40 39.35 -16.51 2.80
N ALA A 41 38.92 -16.65 4.06
CA ALA A 41 38.03 -17.74 4.49
C ALA A 41 36.67 -17.69 3.78
N ALA A 42 36.06 -16.51 3.66
CA ALA A 42 34.81 -16.32 2.93
C ALA A 42 34.94 -16.63 1.43
N ALA A 43 36.05 -16.23 0.81
CA ALA A 43 36.33 -16.57 -0.59
C ALA A 43 36.42 -18.09 -0.80
N LEU A 44 37.11 -18.80 0.11
CA LEU A 44 37.19 -20.26 0.08
C LEU A 44 35.81 -20.91 0.27
N LEU A 45 34.98 -20.38 1.18
CA LEU A 45 33.60 -20.87 1.36
C LEU A 45 32.78 -20.71 0.08
N LEU A 46 32.82 -19.53 -0.56
CA LEU A 46 32.12 -19.27 -1.80
C LEU A 46 32.62 -20.13 -2.98
N GLU A 47 33.91 -20.48 -3.00
CA GLU A 47 34.48 -21.39 -4.01
C GLU A 47 34.09 -22.86 -3.75
N THR A 48 34.01 -23.27 -2.49
CA THR A 48 33.78 -24.67 -2.10
C THR A 48 32.30 -25.05 -2.03
N LEU A 49 31.42 -24.13 -1.64
CA LEU A 49 29.97 -24.35 -1.54
C LEU A 49 29.36 -24.92 -2.83
N PRO A 50 29.65 -24.39 -4.03
CA PRO A 50 29.13 -24.93 -5.29
C PRO A 50 29.63 -26.33 -5.62
N ARG A 51 30.75 -26.78 -5.04
CA ARG A 51 31.31 -28.12 -5.26
C ARG A 51 30.66 -29.17 -4.38
N ILE A 52 29.99 -28.76 -3.30
CA ILE A 52 29.23 -29.67 -2.45
C ILE A 52 27.99 -30.08 -3.24
N ALA A 53 27.87 -31.39 -3.50
CA ALA A 53 26.70 -31.92 -4.17
C ALA A 53 25.44 -31.52 -3.39
N PRO A 54 24.45 -30.88 -4.03
CA PRO A 54 23.23 -30.49 -3.35
C PRO A 54 22.57 -31.75 -2.77
N PRO A 55 22.06 -31.71 -1.53
CA PRO A 55 21.35 -32.84 -0.96
C PRO A 55 20.16 -33.17 -1.87
N GLY A 56 20.07 -34.44 -2.28
CA GLY A 56 18.95 -34.89 -3.10
C GLY A 56 17.64 -34.68 -2.36
N ALA A 57 16.72 -33.92 -2.97
CA ALA A 57 15.38 -33.77 -2.42
C ALA A 57 14.67 -35.14 -2.39
N PRO A 58 13.89 -35.46 -1.34
CA PRO A 58 13.11 -36.70 -1.33
C PRO A 58 12.12 -36.69 -2.51
N ALA A 59 11.83 -37.87 -3.07
CA ALA A 59 11.01 -38.02 -4.28
C ALA A 59 9.64 -37.32 -4.18
N ASP A 60 9.07 -37.23 -2.97
CA ASP A 60 7.78 -36.62 -2.69
C ASP A 60 7.83 -35.14 -2.23
N PHE A 61 9.00 -34.51 -2.20
CA PHE A 61 9.15 -33.13 -1.72
C PHE A 61 8.28 -32.15 -2.53
N ALA A 62 8.43 -32.16 -3.85
CA ALA A 62 7.69 -31.28 -4.74
C ALA A 62 6.18 -31.50 -4.60
N ARG A 63 5.75 -32.76 -4.49
CA ARG A 63 4.34 -33.12 -4.30
C ARG A 63 3.79 -32.61 -2.96
N THR A 64 4.57 -32.74 -1.88
CA THR A 64 4.17 -32.32 -0.54
C THR A 64 4.08 -30.80 -0.44
N VAL A 65 5.07 -30.08 -0.95
CA VAL A 65 5.08 -28.61 -0.96
C VAL A 65 3.95 -28.06 -1.82
N THR A 66 3.73 -28.60 -3.02
CA THR A 66 2.64 -28.15 -3.89
C THR A 66 1.27 -28.44 -3.28
N ALA A 67 1.08 -29.60 -2.64
CA ALA A 67 -0.15 -29.92 -1.93
C ALA A 67 -0.44 -28.92 -0.80
N GLU A 68 0.58 -28.54 -0.02
CA GLU A 68 0.44 -27.59 1.08
C GLU A 68 0.18 -26.16 0.58
N VAL A 69 0.85 -25.72 -0.48
CA VAL A 69 0.58 -24.41 -1.13
C VAL A 69 -0.85 -24.35 -1.68
N LEU A 70 -1.33 -25.42 -2.32
CA LEU A 70 -2.71 -25.49 -2.81
C LEU A 70 -3.73 -25.55 -1.67
N ARG A 71 -3.38 -26.18 -0.55
CA ARG A 71 -4.21 -26.18 0.67
C ARG A 71 -4.32 -24.77 1.25
N ASP A 72 -3.20 -24.06 1.41
CA ASP A 72 -3.21 -22.68 1.91
C ASP A 72 -4.01 -21.75 0.99
N ARG A 73 -3.83 -21.87 -0.33
CA ARG A 73 -4.61 -21.09 -1.30
C ARG A 73 -6.12 -21.33 -1.15
N ARG A 74 -6.55 -22.58 -0.99
CA ARG A 74 -7.98 -22.92 -0.76
C ARG A 74 -8.51 -22.31 0.53
N VAL A 75 -7.73 -22.37 1.61
CA VAL A 75 -8.11 -21.77 2.91
C VAL A 75 -8.25 -20.25 2.80
N ARG A 76 -7.32 -19.57 2.12
CA ARG A 76 -7.40 -18.12 1.90
C ARG A 76 -8.61 -17.72 1.07
N LEU A 77 -8.88 -18.45 -0.01
CA LEU A 77 -10.05 -18.19 -0.86
C LEU A 77 -11.36 -18.44 -0.11
N ALA A 78 -11.45 -19.48 0.71
CA ALA A 78 -12.63 -19.74 1.54
C ALA A 78 -12.88 -18.60 2.55
N LYS A 79 -11.83 -18.12 3.22
CA LYS A 79 -11.91 -16.96 4.13
C LYS A 79 -12.32 -15.69 3.40
N MET A 80 -11.76 -15.43 2.23
CA MET A 80 -12.10 -14.26 1.41
C MET A 80 -13.56 -14.32 0.95
N ARG A 81 -14.02 -15.47 0.41
CA ARG A 81 -15.42 -15.68 0.04
C ARG A 81 -16.35 -15.43 1.22
N ARG A 82 -16.05 -15.98 2.39
CA ARG A 82 -16.86 -15.75 3.60
C ARG A 82 -16.96 -14.27 3.96
N ARG A 83 -15.85 -13.52 3.87
CA ARG A 83 -15.87 -12.06 4.08
C ARG A 83 -16.74 -11.34 3.07
N VAL A 84 -16.61 -11.67 1.79
CA VAL A 84 -17.44 -11.09 0.70
C VAL A 84 -18.93 -11.35 0.94
N TRP A 85 -19.29 -12.58 1.31
CA TRP A 85 -20.67 -12.94 1.63
C TRP A 85 -21.22 -12.17 2.83
N VAL A 86 -20.42 -12.03 3.90
CA VAL A 86 -20.82 -11.25 5.09
C VAL A 86 -21.01 -9.78 4.74
N THR A 87 -20.08 -9.17 3.97
CA THR A 87 -20.21 -7.76 3.55
C THR A 87 -21.39 -7.55 2.61
N ALA A 88 -21.65 -8.49 1.71
CA ALA A 88 -22.79 -8.43 0.80
C ALA A 88 -24.12 -8.55 1.57
N ALA A 89 -24.19 -9.43 2.56
CA ALA A 89 -25.37 -9.57 3.43
C ALA A 89 -25.63 -8.28 4.24
N LEU A 90 -24.59 -7.66 4.80
CA LEU A 90 -24.72 -6.39 5.50
C LEU A 90 -25.19 -5.27 4.56
N ALA A 91 -24.60 -5.14 3.37
CA ALA A 91 -25.02 -4.17 2.37
C ALA A 91 -26.49 -4.37 1.95
N ALA A 92 -26.89 -5.62 1.72
CA ALA A 92 -28.26 -5.97 1.39
C ALA A 92 -29.25 -5.62 2.53
N SER A 93 -28.86 -5.83 3.80
CA SER A 93 -29.71 -5.44 4.93
C SER A 93 -29.92 -3.92 5.03
N VAL A 94 -28.90 -3.12 4.76
CA VAL A 94 -29.01 -1.65 4.75
C VAL A 94 -29.92 -1.18 3.62
N LEU A 95 -29.75 -1.76 2.42
CA LEU A 95 -30.62 -1.45 1.28
C LEU A 95 -32.07 -1.83 1.55
N MET A 96 -32.32 -2.99 2.17
CA MET A 96 -33.67 -3.40 2.59
C MET A 96 -34.26 -2.44 3.62
N MET A 97 -33.46 -1.96 4.58
CA MET A 97 -33.90 -0.99 5.57
C MET A 97 -34.28 0.36 4.93
N LEU A 98 -33.46 0.86 4.00
CA LEU A 98 -33.76 2.08 3.23
C LEU A 98 -34.98 1.91 2.34
N PHE A 99 -35.14 0.75 1.71
CA PHE A 99 -36.29 0.44 0.88
C PHE A 99 -37.58 0.39 1.71
N ALA A 100 -37.55 -0.28 2.87
CA ALA A 100 -38.66 -0.30 3.80
C ALA A 100 -39.00 1.11 4.31
N ALA A 101 -38.01 1.91 4.69
CA ALA A 101 -38.20 3.30 5.11
C ALA A 101 -38.80 4.16 3.99
N TYR A 102 -38.34 4.01 2.76
CA TYR A 102 -38.87 4.73 1.60
C TYR A 102 -40.34 4.39 1.35
N TRP A 103 -40.73 3.14 1.56
CA TRP A 103 -42.10 2.69 1.32
C TRP A 103 -43.04 3.02 2.48
N TRP A 104 -42.54 3.04 3.71
CA TRP A 104 -43.34 3.33 4.90
C TRP A 104 -43.43 4.80 5.26
N LEU A 105 -42.46 5.64 4.88
CA LEU A 105 -42.60 7.08 5.12
C LEU A 105 -43.76 7.58 4.26
N PRO A 106 -44.86 8.09 4.86
CA PRO A 106 -45.88 8.77 4.09
C PRO A 106 -45.18 9.87 3.33
N ARG A 107 -45.32 9.89 2.00
CA ARG A 107 -44.91 11.03 1.18
C ARG A 107 -45.64 12.23 1.76
N THR A 108 -44.99 12.95 2.66
CA THR A 108 -45.41 14.28 3.05
C THR A 108 -45.44 15.03 1.74
N ALA A 109 -46.65 15.29 1.25
CA ALA A 109 -46.87 16.04 0.03
C ALA A 109 -45.97 17.27 0.12
N PRO A 110 -45.23 17.61 -0.96
CA PRO A 110 -44.38 18.79 -0.96
C PRO A 110 -45.24 19.94 -0.47
N GLU A 111 -44.84 20.47 0.69
CA GLU A 111 -45.53 21.54 1.38
C GLU A 111 -45.75 22.63 0.34
N GLU A 112 -47.03 22.91 0.11
CA GLU A 112 -47.53 23.89 -0.84
C GLU A 112 -46.65 25.15 -0.78
N PRO A 113 -46.20 25.71 -1.92
CA PRO A 113 -45.19 26.77 -1.92
C PRO A 113 -45.62 27.89 -0.98
N GLN A 114 -44.94 27.98 0.16
CA GLN A 114 -45.15 29.06 1.11
C GLN A 114 -44.96 30.35 0.33
N GLN A 115 -46.06 31.08 0.15
CA GLN A 115 -46.05 32.37 -0.51
C GLN A 115 -44.99 33.24 0.16
N PRO A 116 -44.16 33.98 -0.59
CA PRO A 116 -43.07 34.76 -0.03
C PRO A 116 -43.63 35.84 0.91
N PHE A 117 -43.69 35.54 2.20
CA PHE A 117 -44.15 36.46 3.24
C PHE A 117 -42.99 37.34 3.73
N VAL A 118 -42.32 38.02 2.81
CA VAL A 118 -41.46 39.17 3.12
C VAL A 118 -41.77 40.28 2.13
N LYS A 119 -42.79 41.09 2.45
CA LYS A 119 -42.88 42.44 1.92
C LYS A 119 -41.69 43.22 2.47
N LEU A 120 -40.62 43.35 1.69
CA LEU A 120 -39.56 44.31 2.01
C LEU A 120 -40.21 45.70 2.10
N PRO A 121 -40.04 46.45 3.21
CA PRO A 121 -40.47 47.84 3.26
C PRO A 121 -39.68 48.66 2.21
N PRO A 122 -40.30 49.71 1.65
CA PRO A 122 -39.68 50.54 0.61
C PRO A 122 -38.35 51.09 1.13
N LYS A 123 -37.28 50.70 0.44
CA LYS A 123 -35.92 51.18 0.67
C LYS A 123 -35.89 52.66 0.30
N ILE A 124 -35.86 53.52 1.32
CA ILE A 124 -35.53 54.93 1.16
C ILE A 124 -34.06 54.98 0.75
N ASP A 125 -33.78 55.48 -0.45
CA ASP A 125 -32.43 55.63 -0.97
C ASP A 125 -31.68 56.73 -0.20
N PRO A 126 -30.59 56.40 0.55
CA PRO A 126 -29.68 57.43 1.01
C PRO A 126 -28.80 57.92 -0.15
N PRO A 127 -28.34 59.19 -0.09
CA PRO A 127 -27.60 59.82 -1.17
C PRO A 127 -26.33 59.06 -1.54
N LYS A 128 -26.16 58.91 -2.86
CA LYS A 128 -25.06 58.28 -3.59
C LYS A 128 -23.70 58.76 -3.10
N LYS A 129 -23.12 58.08 -2.10
CA LYS A 129 -21.68 58.11 -1.86
C LYS A 129 -21.05 57.02 -2.71
N ILE A 130 -20.11 57.44 -3.56
CA ILE A 130 -19.23 56.57 -4.33
C ILE A 130 -18.40 55.78 -3.32
N LEU A 131 -18.87 54.59 -2.95
CA LEU A 131 -18.11 53.63 -2.16
C LEU A 131 -17.51 52.62 -3.13
N VAL A 132 -16.19 52.61 -3.18
CA VAL A 132 -15.37 51.56 -3.78
C VAL A 132 -15.88 50.21 -3.24
N PRO A 133 -16.17 49.22 -4.11
CA PRO A 133 -16.65 47.92 -3.66
C PRO A 133 -15.61 47.30 -2.72
N PRO A 134 -15.96 46.95 -1.47
CA PRO A 134 -15.03 46.24 -0.61
C PRO A 134 -14.67 44.90 -1.28
N PRO A 135 -13.40 44.47 -1.22
CA PRO A 135 -12.98 43.20 -1.76
C PRO A 135 -13.84 42.10 -1.13
N LYS A 136 -14.48 41.28 -1.97
CA LYS A 136 -15.25 40.10 -1.55
C LYS A 136 -14.34 39.24 -0.69
N MET A 137 -14.51 39.32 0.63
CA MET A 137 -13.88 38.37 1.53
C MET A 137 -14.42 37.00 1.16
N PRO A 138 -13.57 36.02 0.84
CA PRO A 138 -14.03 34.67 0.53
C PRO A 138 -14.80 34.16 1.75
N GLU A 139 -16.03 33.69 1.52
CA GLU A 139 -16.79 32.98 2.54
C GLU A 139 -15.89 31.92 3.18
N PRO A 140 -15.89 31.79 4.52
CA PRO A 140 -15.11 30.79 5.23
C PRO A 140 -15.63 29.41 4.82
N ARG A 141 -15.07 28.87 3.74
CA ARG A 141 -15.24 27.47 3.35
C ARG A 141 -14.74 26.64 4.53
N ASN A 142 -15.66 25.95 5.18
CA ASN A 142 -15.40 25.04 6.28
C ASN A 142 -14.13 24.22 5.99
N GLY A 143 -13.09 24.35 6.83
CA GLY A 143 -11.80 23.69 6.63
C GLY A 143 -11.86 22.16 6.55
N PHE A 144 -13.02 21.57 6.85
CA PHE A 144 -13.30 20.15 6.64
C PHE A 144 -13.53 19.79 5.16
N ALA A 145 -14.03 20.71 4.33
CA ALA A 145 -14.28 20.44 2.91
C ALA A 145 -12.98 20.16 2.14
N SER A 146 -11.91 20.91 2.44
CA SER A 146 -10.60 20.69 1.82
C SER A 146 -9.93 19.41 2.28
N LEU A 147 -10.21 18.94 3.51
CA LEU A 147 -9.75 17.63 3.99
C LEU A 147 -10.46 16.49 3.27
N THR A 148 -11.78 16.58 3.07
CA THR A 148 -12.54 15.56 2.32
C THR A 148 -12.16 15.54 0.84
N GLU A 149 -11.89 16.69 0.22
CA GLU A 149 -11.46 16.77 -1.18
C GLU A 149 -10.09 16.11 -1.36
N ARG A 150 -9.15 16.36 -0.44
CA ARG A 150 -7.81 15.73 -0.46
C ARG A 150 -7.85 14.22 -0.18
N MET A 151 -8.79 13.76 0.67
CA MET A 151 -9.01 12.33 0.90
C MET A 151 -9.65 11.64 -0.30
N ALA A 152 -10.58 12.30 -0.98
CA ALA A 152 -11.22 11.76 -2.19
C ALA A 152 -10.20 11.59 -3.32
N ASP A 153 -9.31 12.57 -3.52
CA ASP A 153 -8.27 12.49 -4.56
C ASP A 153 -7.24 11.38 -4.27
N THR A 154 -6.76 11.30 -3.03
CA THR A 154 -5.83 10.21 -2.64
C THR A 154 -6.48 8.83 -2.77
N THR A 155 -7.76 8.69 -2.43
CA THR A 155 -8.48 7.41 -2.60
C THR A 155 -8.67 7.08 -4.07
N ARG A 156 -8.91 8.08 -4.93
CA ARG A 156 -9.04 7.89 -6.38
C ARG A 156 -7.74 7.42 -7.02
N ASP A 157 -6.61 7.96 -6.59
CA ASP A 157 -5.30 7.55 -7.11
C ASP A 157 -4.90 6.16 -6.62
N HIS A 158 -5.17 5.82 -5.36
CA HIS A 158 -5.00 4.44 -4.88
C HIS A 158 -5.95 3.46 -5.59
N ALA A 159 -7.20 3.85 -5.83
CA ALA A 159 -8.16 3.04 -6.57
C ALA A 159 -7.70 2.79 -8.01
N LYS A 160 -7.10 3.78 -8.70
CA LYS A 160 -6.51 3.59 -10.04
C LYS A 160 -5.35 2.60 -10.00
N VAL A 161 -4.44 2.70 -9.03
CA VAL A 161 -3.31 1.75 -8.92
C VAL A 161 -3.82 0.33 -8.66
N VAL A 162 -4.82 0.17 -7.78
CA VAL A 162 -5.44 -1.14 -7.51
C VAL A 162 -6.23 -1.65 -8.71
N LEU A 163 -6.94 -0.79 -9.45
CA LEU A 163 -7.64 -1.19 -10.67
C LEU A 163 -6.65 -1.62 -11.75
N VAL A 164 -5.53 -0.92 -11.95
CA VAL A 164 -4.48 -1.33 -12.89
C VAL A 164 -3.83 -2.66 -12.45
N ALA A 165 -3.61 -2.86 -11.15
CA ALA A 165 -3.11 -4.12 -10.60
C ALA A 165 -4.15 -5.26 -10.62
N ALA A 166 -5.45 -4.96 -10.58
CA ALA A 166 -6.52 -5.95 -10.59
C ALA A 166 -7.01 -6.26 -12.02
N SER A 167 -6.85 -5.34 -12.97
CA SER A 167 -7.10 -5.51 -14.41
C SER A 167 -6.00 -6.31 -15.11
N LEU A 168 -5.24 -7.07 -14.33
CA LEU A 168 -4.24 -8.02 -14.78
C LEU A 168 -4.92 -9.32 -15.25
N ASP A 169 -5.95 -9.22 -16.09
CA ASP A 169 -6.61 -10.35 -16.77
C ASP A 169 -5.72 -10.94 -17.90
N GLY A 170 -4.40 -10.86 -17.74
CA GLY A 170 -3.38 -11.25 -18.70
C GLY A 170 -2.01 -11.58 -18.09
N VAL A 171 -1.91 -11.83 -16.77
CA VAL A 171 -0.63 -12.21 -16.11
C VAL A 171 -0.04 -13.51 -16.67
N GLU A 172 -0.84 -14.33 -17.36
CA GLU A 172 -0.34 -15.52 -18.06
C GLU A 172 0.55 -15.20 -19.28
N LYS A 173 0.62 -13.94 -19.72
CA LYS A 173 1.48 -13.47 -20.83
C LYS A 173 2.41 -12.32 -20.45
N LEU A 174 2.75 -12.16 -19.18
CA LEU A 174 3.89 -11.31 -18.87
C LEU A 174 5.16 -12.08 -19.26
N PRO A 175 6.05 -11.47 -20.07
CA PRO A 175 7.36 -12.08 -20.33
C PRO A 175 8.02 -12.36 -18.98
N ALA A 176 8.70 -13.50 -18.88
CA ALA A 176 9.43 -13.85 -17.68
C ALA A 176 10.31 -12.66 -17.27
N VAL A 177 10.45 -12.42 -15.97
CA VAL A 177 11.22 -11.29 -15.40
C VAL A 177 12.66 -11.20 -15.93
N ASN A 178 13.14 -12.26 -16.59
CA ASN A 178 14.44 -12.33 -17.25
C ASN A 178 14.55 -11.57 -18.60
N ASP A 179 13.44 -11.16 -19.24
CA ASP A 179 13.46 -10.51 -20.55
C ASP A 179 13.32 -8.98 -20.49
N LEU A 180 13.22 -8.39 -19.30
CA LEU A 180 13.23 -6.94 -19.16
C LEU A 180 14.67 -6.44 -19.31
N PRO A 181 14.94 -5.48 -20.22
CA PRO A 181 16.27 -4.87 -20.31
C PRO A 181 16.61 -4.30 -18.93
N MET A 182 17.80 -4.63 -18.42
CA MET A 182 18.29 -4.12 -17.15
C MET A 182 18.18 -2.59 -17.15
N LEU A 183 17.14 -2.06 -16.51
CA LEU A 183 17.01 -0.63 -16.30
C LEU A 183 18.12 -0.21 -15.34
N ASP A 184 18.83 0.85 -15.74
CA ASP A 184 19.92 1.48 -14.99
C ASP A 184 19.55 1.67 -13.52
N GLY A 185 20.53 1.41 -12.63
CA GLY A 185 20.35 1.22 -11.19
C GLY A 185 19.64 2.32 -10.41
N GLY A 186 19.43 3.51 -10.99
CA GLY A 186 18.75 4.63 -10.34
C GLY A 186 17.26 4.43 -10.05
N VAL A 187 16.55 3.59 -10.82
CA VAL A 187 15.11 3.35 -10.58
C VAL A 187 14.87 2.32 -9.46
N ARG A 188 15.87 1.47 -9.20
CA ARG A 188 15.79 0.42 -8.18
C ARG A 188 15.84 0.99 -6.76
N GLU A 189 16.61 2.06 -6.56
CA GLU A 189 16.75 2.75 -5.28
C GLU A 189 15.48 3.54 -4.91
N ALA A 190 14.87 4.24 -5.89
CA ALA A 190 13.58 4.92 -5.69
C ALA A 190 12.41 3.95 -5.44
N GLY A 191 12.43 2.76 -6.04
CA GLY A 191 11.42 1.72 -5.77
C GLY A 191 11.52 1.11 -4.37
N GLN A 192 12.71 1.10 -3.79
CA GLN A 192 12.97 0.52 -2.48
C GLN A 192 12.37 1.38 -1.36
N GLU A 193 12.53 2.70 -1.43
CA GLU A 193 11.95 3.64 -0.46
C GLU A 193 10.41 3.59 -0.44
N VAL A 194 9.78 3.49 -1.63
CA VAL A 194 8.32 3.38 -1.73
C VAL A 194 7.84 2.03 -1.16
N SER A 195 8.58 0.95 -1.43
CA SER A 195 8.23 -0.38 -0.90
C SER A 195 8.32 -0.46 0.62
N ASP A 196 9.27 0.24 1.23
CA ASP A 196 9.43 0.30 2.69
C ASP A 196 8.36 1.19 3.35
N GLY A 197 7.96 2.29 2.69
CA GLY A 197 6.80 3.09 3.09
C GLY A 197 5.51 2.26 3.11
N VAL A 198 5.25 1.48 2.05
CA VAL A 198 4.07 0.60 1.96
C VAL A 198 4.12 -0.53 3.01
N ARG A 199 5.30 -1.10 3.29
CA ARG A 199 5.46 -2.10 4.36
C ARG A 199 5.21 -1.53 5.75
N ALA A 200 5.58 -0.28 6.02
CA ALA A 200 5.31 0.38 7.30
C ALA A 200 3.80 0.57 7.51
N VAL A 201 3.10 1.07 6.49
CA VAL A 201 1.64 1.25 6.51
C VAL A 201 0.93 -0.10 6.65
N ALA A 202 1.34 -1.13 5.90
CA ALA A 202 0.75 -2.46 6.00
C ALA A 202 0.97 -3.11 7.37
N ARG A 203 2.13 -2.91 8.01
CA ARG A 203 2.39 -3.39 9.39
C ARG A 203 1.49 -2.70 10.41
N ASN A 204 1.29 -1.38 10.29
CA ASN A 204 0.40 -0.64 11.19
C ASN A 204 -1.08 -1.01 10.98
N ALA A 205 -1.53 -1.15 9.73
CA ALA A 205 -2.88 -1.61 9.43
C ALA A 205 -3.17 -3.00 9.98
N ARG A 206 -2.19 -3.91 9.92
CA ARG A 206 -2.30 -5.26 10.50
C ARG A 206 -2.37 -5.23 12.03
N LYS A 207 -1.55 -4.40 12.70
CA LYS A 207 -1.63 -4.21 14.15
C LYS A 207 -2.96 -3.62 14.59
N ALA A 208 -3.50 -2.66 13.85
CA ALA A 208 -4.82 -2.09 14.14
C ALA A 208 -5.92 -3.15 14.02
N LEU A 209 -5.90 -3.96 12.95
CA LEU A 209 -6.84 -5.06 12.77
C LEU A 209 -6.75 -6.13 13.88
N ASP A 210 -5.53 -6.48 14.34
CA ASP A 210 -5.35 -7.41 15.46
C ASP A 210 -5.88 -6.83 16.79
N PHE A 211 -5.78 -5.51 16.99
CA PHE A 211 -6.40 -4.84 18.14
C PHE A 211 -7.92 -4.98 18.10
N PHE A 212 -8.56 -4.63 16.97
CA PHE A 212 -10.00 -4.79 16.80
C PHE A 212 -10.47 -6.24 16.92
N ALA A 213 -9.65 -7.20 16.46
CA ALA A 213 -9.96 -8.62 16.58
C ALA A 213 -9.86 -9.14 18.02
N ARG A 214 -9.05 -8.51 18.88
CA ARG A 214 -8.94 -8.85 20.32
C ARG A 214 -10.01 -8.17 21.18
N GLU A 215 -10.44 -6.97 20.82
CA GLU A 215 -11.40 -6.19 21.60
C GLU A 215 -12.86 -6.45 21.24
N MET A 216 -13.15 -7.07 20.09
CA MET A 216 -14.52 -7.54 19.82
C MET A 216 -14.78 -8.87 20.55
N PRO A 217 -15.70 -8.91 21.53
CA PRO A 217 -16.12 -10.16 22.14
C PRO A 217 -16.79 -11.02 21.04
N MET A 218 -16.21 -12.18 20.74
CA MET A 218 -16.83 -13.14 19.85
C MET A 218 -18.06 -13.75 20.54
N PRO A 219 -19.24 -13.72 19.91
CA PRO A 219 -20.42 -14.44 20.39
C PRO A 219 -20.28 -15.96 20.23
#